data_AF-A0A941WS07-F1
#
_entry.id   AF-A0A941WS07-F1
#
_cell.length_a   1.000
_cell.length_b   1.000
_cell.length_c   1.000
_cell.angle_alpha   90.00
_cell.angle_beta   90.00
_cell.angle_gamma   90.00
#
_symmetry.space_group_name_H-M   'P 1'
#
loop_
_entity.id
_entity.type
_entity.pdbx_description
1 polymer ?
#
loop_
_entity_poly.entity_id
_entity_poly.type
_entity_poly.pdbx_seq_one_letter_code
_entity_poly.pdbx_strand_id
1 'polypeptide(L)' 'MAKCPKCGKTYAKGRGALSRRDNKTEICPDCGFKEAIEDAEKTFSIKRKGK' A
#
# COMPACT_ATOMS: atom_id res chain seq x y z
N MET A 1 17.16 7.98 6.73
CA MET A 1 15.74 7.60 6.68
C MET A 1 15.04 8.39 5.58
N ALA A 2 14.01 7.82 4.95
CA ALA A 2 13.10 8.50 4.02
C ALA A 2 11.76 8.79 4.72
N LYS A 3 11.01 9.81 4.29
CA LYS A 3 9.72 10.18 4.88
C LYS A 3 8.59 9.75 3.95
N CYS A 4 7.61 9.02 4.48
CA CYS A 4 6.49 8.53 3.69
C CYS A 4 5.56 9.70 3.30
N PRO A 5 5.23 9.89 2.02
CA PRO A 5 4.32 10.95 1.59
C PRO A 5 2.85 10.67 1.99
N LYS A 6 2.49 9.42 2.31
CA LYS A 6 1.12 9.06 2.73
C LYS A 6 0.83 9.34 4.20
N CYS A 7 1.76 9.03 5.09
CA CYS A 7 1.53 9.09 6.54
C CYS A 7 2.52 9.98 7.30
N GLY A 8 3.52 10.54 6.63
CA GLY A 8 4.53 11.41 7.23
C GLY A 8 5.55 10.70 8.12
N LYS A 9 5.45 9.39 8.33
CA LYS A 9 6.41 8.62 9.14
C LYS A 9 7.74 8.42 8.42
N THR A 10 8.83 8.42 9.16
CA THR A 10 10.16 8.08 8.65
C THR A 10 10.36 6.57 8.59
N TYR A 11 10.96 6.07 7.51
CA TYR A 11 11.32 4.67 7.31
C TYR A 11 12.76 4.51 6.84
N ALA A 12 13.32 3.32 6.97
CA ALA A 12 14.68 3.02 6.53
C ALA A 12 14.79 3.13 4.99
N LYS A 13 15.84 3.81 4.50
CA LYS A 13 16.09 3.96 3.06
C LYS A 13 16.31 2.57 2.45
N GLY A 14 15.64 2.23 1.35
CA GLY A 14 15.68 0.90 0.74
C GLY A 14 14.69 -0.12 1.30
N ARG A 15 13.92 0.23 2.34
CA ARG A 15 12.76 -0.56 2.82
C ARG A 15 11.41 0.06 2.43
N GLY A 16 11.43 0.99 1.48
CA GLY A 16 10.20 1.52 0.89
C GLY A 16 9.48 0.45 0.09
N ALA A 17 8.15 0.57 0.00
CA ALA A 17 7.31 -0.21 -0.88
C ALA A 17 6.79 0.71 -1.99
N LEU A 18 6.62 0.20 -3.21
CA LEU A 18 5.93 0.94 -4.26
C LEU A 18 4.42 0.94 -3.96
N SER A 19 3.78 2.09 -4.10
CA SER A 19 2.32 2.21 -3.93
C SER A 19 1.59 1.34 -4.95
N ARG A 20 0.59 0.56 -4.52
CA ARG A 20 -0.22 -0.26 -5.43
C ARG A 20 -1.18 0.57 -6.28
N ARG A 21 -1.43 1.84 -5.89
CA ARG A 21 -2.33 2.75 -6.61
C ARG A 21 -1.68 3.38 -7.83
N ASP A 22 -0.42 3.79 -7.71
CA ASP A 22 0.29 4.56 -8.75
C ASP A 22 1.59 3.91 -9.24
N ASN A 23 2.05 2.82 -8.61
CA ASN A 23 3.25 2.03 -8.97
C ASN A 23 4.54 2.85 -9.15
N LYS A 24 4.56 4.10 -8.67
CA LYS A 24 5.67 5.04 -8.86
C LYS A 24 6.13 5.66 -7.53
N THR A 25 5.19 5.88 -6.61
CA THR A 25 5.48 6.49 -5.32
C THR A 25 6.06 5.46 -4.37
N GLU A 26 7.28 5.71 -3.87
CA GLU A 26 7.83 4.96 -2.75
C GLU A 26 7.17 5.43 -1.45
N ILE A 27 6.51 4.49 -0.77
CA ILE A 27 5.81 4.69 0.50
C ILE A 27 6.42 3.79 1.57
N CYS A 28 6.11 4.05 2.84
CA CYS A 28 6.55 3.15 3.91
C CYS A 28 5.88 1.76 3.78
N PRO A 29 6.51 0.71 4.32
CA PRO A 29 5.97 -0.66 4.24
C PRO A 29 4.59 -0.78 4.89
N ASP A 30 4.32 0.00 5.93
CA ASP A 30 3.03 0.05 6.63
C ASP A 30 1.90 0.55 5.72
N CYS A 31 2.15 1.63 4.97
CA CYS A 31 1.20 2.14 3.98
C CYS A 31 1.03 1.19 2.80
N GLY A 32 2.12 0.55 2.34
CA GLY A 32 2.06 -0.46 1.29
C GLY A 32 1.22 -1.67 1.69
N PHE A 33 1.33 -2.11 2.94
CA PHE A 33 0.51 -3.20 3.47
C PHE A 33 -0.98 -2.84 3.53
N LYS A 34 -1.32 -1.62 3.96
CA LYS A 34 -2.72 -1.14 3.94
C LYS A 34 -3.32 -1.12 2.54
N GLU A 35 -2.55 -0.67 1.55
CA GLU A 35 -3.01 -0.70 0.15
C GLU A 35 -3.20 -2.13 -0.35
N ALA A 36 -2.33 -3.07 0.04
CA ALA A 36 -2.49 -4.48 -0.31
C ALA A 36 -3.73 -5.13 0.33
N ILE A 37 -4.04 -4.81 1.59
CA ILE A 37 -5.26 -5.29 2.26
C ILE A 37 -6.49 -4.73 1.57
N GLU A 38 -6.55 -3.42 1.32
CA GLU A 38 -7.71 -2.79 0.67
C GLU A 38 -7.98 -3.40 -0.72
N ASP A 39 -6.94 -3.69 -1.48
CA ASP A 39 -7.04 -4.34 -2.80
C ASP A 39 -7.51 -5.80 -2.70
N ALA A 40 -6.98 -6.54 -1.71
CA ALA A 40 -7.42 -7.89 -1.41
C ALA A 40 -8.90 -7.90 -1.00
N GLU A 41 -9.33 -7.02 -0.10
CA GLU A 41 -10.72 -6.88 0.34
C GLU A 41 -11.66 -6.57 -0.83
N LYS A 42 -11.29 -5.63 -1.71
CA LYS A 42 -12.04 -5.32 -2.94
C LYS A 42 -12.17 -6.56 -3.82
N THR A 43 -11.08 -7.29 -4.02
CA THR A 43 -11.07 -8.54 -4.81
C THR A 43 -12.00 -9.58 -4.21
N PHE A 44 -11.99 -9.76 -2.88
CA PHE A 44 -12.89 -10.70 -2.20
C PHE A 44 -14.35 -10.26 -2.28
N SER A 45 -14.64 -8.96 -2.15
CA SER A 45 -16.00 -8.44 -2.25
C SER A 45 -16.59 -8.61 -3.65
N ILE A 46 -15.79 -8.41 -4.70
CA ILE A 46 -16.21 -8.64 -6.10
C ILE A 46 -16.58 -10.13 -6.29
N LYS A 47 -15.76 -11.05 -5.77
CA LYS A 47 -16.04 -12.49 -5.86
C LYS A 47 -17.30 -12.93 -5.11
N ARG A 48 -17.68 -12.26 -4.00
CA ARG A 48 -18.90 -12.59 -3.24
C ARG A 48 -20.19 -12.11 -3.90
N LYS A 49 -20.16 -11.03 -4.70
CA LYS A 49 -21.35 -10.52 -5.41
C LYS A 49 -21.70 -11.28 -6.69
N GLY A 50 -20.83 -12.18 -7.16
CA GLY A 50 -21.05 -13.01 -8.34
C GLY A 50 -21.57 -14.42 -8.05
N LYS A 51 -22.10 -14.67 -6.84
CA LYS A 51 -22.60 -15.99 -6.43
C LYS A 51 -24.06 -15.92 -6.02
#